data_AF-A0A2S8VCD7-F1
#
_entry.id   AF-A0A2S8VCD7-F1
#
_cell.length_a   1.000
_cell.length_b   1.000
_cell.length_c   1.000
_cell.angle_alpha   90.00
_cell.angle_beta   90.00
_cell.angle_gamma   90.00
#
_symmetry.space_group_name_H-M   'P 1'
#
loop_
_entity.id
_entity.type
_entity.pdbx_description
1 polymer ?
#
loop_
_entity_poly.entity_id
_entity_poly.type
_entity_poly.pdbx_seq_one_letter_code
_entity_poly.pdbx_strand_id
1 'polypeptide(L)'
;MAYLEAISRAGADVLYIVTGARALSERDLEADLERYGKAWETLELALEAAGRELSPAKKRKAVDALFKASKAEIAIDQSKLTELVLQLAA
;
A
#
# COMPACT_ATOMS: atom_id res chain seq x y z
N MET A 1 -6.58 34.05 -15.64
CA MET A 1 -6.46 32.81 -14.82
C MET A 1 -7.65 32.63 -13.85
N ALA A 2 -8.87 33.07 -14.19
CA ALA A 2 -10.00 33.08 -13.23
C ALA A 2 -10.97 31.88 -13.36
N TYR A 3 -11.06 31.28 -14.55
CA TYR A 3 -12.07 30.25 -14.83
C TYR A 3 -11.80 28.92 -14.11
N LEU A 4 -10.58 28.41 -14.22
CA LEU A 4 -10.18 27.15 -13.59
C LEU A 4 -10.25 27.23 -12.06
N GLU A 5 -9.89 28.36 -11.47
CA GLU A 5 -9.99 28.58 -10.03
C GLU A 5 -11.46 28.57 -9.56
N ALA A 6 -12.37 29.21 -10.29
CA ALA A 6 -13.80 29.19 -9.98
C ALA A 6 -14.38 27.76 -10.04
N ILE A 7 -13.95 26.96 -11.03
CA ILE A 7 -14.35 25.55 -11.14
C ILE A 7 -13.82 24.73 -9.97
N SER A 8 -12.55 24.94 -9.58
CA SER A 8 -11.96 24.26 -8.42
C SER A 8 -12.72 24.57 -7.14
N ARG A 9 -13.12 25.83 -6.92
CA ARG A 9 -13.92 26.24 -5.74
C ARG A 9 -15.32 25.64 -5.73
N ALA A 10 -15.88 25.30 -6.89
CA ALA A 10 -17.15 24.57 -7.00
C ALA A 10 -17.00 23.05 -6.71
N GLY A 11 -15.80 22.57 -6.38
CA GLY A 11 -15.53 21.19 -5.98
C GLY A 11 -15.11 20.26 -7.12
N ALA A 12 -14.88 20.79 -8.33
CA ALA A 12 -14.37 19.99 -9.43
C ALA A 12 -12.85 19.80 -9.33
N ASP A 13 -12.39 18.57 -9.58
CA ASP A 13 -10.97 18.23 -9.67
C ASP A 13 -10.42 18.71 -11.02
N VAL A 14 -10.04 19.99 -11.07
CA VAL A 14 -9.51 20.64 -12.26
C VAL A 14 -8.25 19.95 -12.78
N LEU A 15 -7.43 19.39 -11.88
CA LEU A 15 -6.22 18.67 -12.29
C LEU A 15 -6.60 17.41 -13.08
N TYR A 16 -7.56 16.63 -12.58
CA TYR A 16 -8.07 15.46 -13.29
C TYR A 16 -8.71 15.84 -14.64
N ILE A 17 -9.50 16.92 -14.68
CA ILE A 17 -10.16 17.36 -15.93
C ILE A 17 -9.13 17.70 -17.02
N VAL A 18 -8.02 18.34 -16.67
CA VAL A 18 -7.02 18.80 -17.65
C VAL A 18 -6.02 17.71 -18.00
N THR A 19 -5.71 16.81 -17.06
CA THR A 19 -4.61 15.84 -17.23
C THR A 19 -5.08 14.39 -17.36
N GLY A 20 -6.32 14.08 -17.01
CA GLY A 20 -6.83 12.73 -16.87
C GLY A 20 -6.23 11.95 -15.68
N ALA A 21 -5.35 12.57 -14.89
CA ALA A 21 -4.72 11.96 -13.73
C ALA A 21 -5.23 12.63 -12.45
N ARG A 22 -5.68 11.81 -11.48
CA ARG A 22 -6.03 12.33 -10.16
C ARG A 22 -4.75 12.64 -9.39
N ALA A 23 -4.72 13.78 -8.71
CA ALA A 23 -3.79 13.94 -7.60
C ALA A 23 -4.10 12.86 -6.56
N LEU A 24 -3.07 12.31 -5.92
CA LEU A 24 -3.28 11.50 -4.72
C LEU A 24 -4.05 12.36 -3.71
N SER A 25 -5.26 11.94 -3.33
CA SER A 25 -5.97 12.62 -2.27
C SER A 25 -5.28 12.33 -0.94
N GLU A 26 -5.40 13.23 0.03
CA GLU A 26 -4.87 12.98 1.40
C GLU A 26 -5.44 11.70 1.99
N ARG A 27 -6.70 11.38 1.67
CA ARG A 27 -7.37 10.14 2.07
C ARG A 27 -6.74 8.89 1.44
N ASP A 28 -6.35 8.96 0.17
CA ASP A 28 -5.66 7.85 -0.51
C ASP A 28 -4.27 7.62 0.10
N LEU A 29 -3.58 8.71 0.48
CA LEU A 29 -2.30 8.63 1.16
C LEU A 29 -2.44 8.00 2.56
N GLU A 30 -3.44 8.39 3.34
CA GLU A 30 -3.71 7.83 4.66
C GLU A 30 -4.04 6.33 4.58
N ALA A 31 -4.85 5.92 3.61
CA ALA A 31 -5.17 4.52 3.36
C ALA A 31 -3.92 3.71 2.95
N ASP A 32 -3.03 4.27 2.13
CA ASP A 32 -1.77 3.62 1.74
C ASP A 32 -0.83 3.46 2.95
N LEU A 33 -0.73 4.46 3.83
CA LEU A 33 0.06 4.38 5.06
C LEU A 33 -0.47 3.30 6.01
N GLU A 34 -1.80 3.22 6.19
CA GLU A 34 -2.43 2.19 7.01
C GLU A 34 -2.15 0.79 6.46
N ARG A 35 -2.28 0.59 5.14
CA ARG A 35 -1.97 -0.68 4.48
C ARG A 35 -0.51 -1.07 4.65
N TYR A 36 0.39 -0.10 4.54
CA TYR A 36 1.82 -0.34 4.74
C TYR A 36 2.14 -0.73 6.19
N GLY A 37 1.50 -0.09 7.17
CA GLY A 37 1.59 -0.48 8.58
C GLY A 37 1.10 -1.91 8.84
N LYS A 38 -0.06 -2.28 8.31
CA LYS A 38 -0.59 -3.65 8.41
C LYS A 38 0.31 -4.69 7.77
N ALA A 39 0.98 -4.34 6.66
CA ALA A 39 1.93 -5.23 6.00
C ALA A 39 3.17 -5.52 6.88
N TRP A 40 3.66 -4.51 7.62
CA TRP A 40 4.71 -4.70 8.62
C TRP A 40 4.25 -5.62 9.76
N GLU A 41 3.11 -5.31 10.36
CA GLU A 41 2.56 -6.10 11.47
C GLU A 41 2.32 -7.56 11.08
N THR A 42 1.75 -7.80 9.89
CA THR A 42 1.51 -9.14 9.37
C THR A 42 2.82 -9.91 9.16
N LEU A 43 3.86 -9.24 8.66
CA LEU A 43 5.18 -9.86 8.50
C LEU A 43 5.77 -10.23 9.85
N GLU A 44 5.73 -9.33 10.84
CA GLU A 44 6.25 -9.60 12.18
C GLU A 44 5.58 -10.81 12.82
N LEU A 45 4.25 -10.84 12.81
CA LEU A 45 3.47 -11.94 13.38
C LEU A 45 3.80 -13.28 12.69
N ALA A 46 3.98 -13.27 11.37
CA ALA A 46 4.36 -14.47 10.61
C ALA A 46 5.79 -14.93 10.95
N LEU A 47 6.73 -14.00 11.10
CA LEU A 47 8.12 -14.30 11.48
C LEU A 47 8.21 -14.83 12.90
N GLU A 48 7.48 -14.22 13.83
CA GLU A 48 7.38 -14.65 15.23
C GLU A 48 6.78 -16.05 15.33
N ALA A 49 5.65 -16.30 14.65
CA ALA A 49 5.03 -17.62 14.60
C ALA A 49 5.93 -18.70 13.98
N ALA A 50 6.77 -18.32 13.00
CA ALA A 50 7.73 -19.22 12.38
C ALA A 50 9.04 -19.38 13.18
N GLY A 51 9.26 -18.58 14.23
CA GLY A 51 10.53 -18.53 14.95
C GLY A 51 11.72 -18.14 14.06
N ARG A 52 11.48 -17.31 13.04
CA ARG A 52 12.48 -16.93 12.02
C ARG A 52 12.78 -15.45 12.08
N GLU A 53 14.04 -15.11 11.90
CA GLU A 53 14.47 -13.73 11.79
C GLU A 53 14.94 -13.43 10.36
N LEU A 54 14.46 -12.33 9.78
CA LEU A 54 14.91 -11.83 8.49
C LEU A 54 15.90 -10.70 8.68
N SER A 55 16.93 -10.65 7.84
CA SER A 55 17.79 -9.47 7.77
C SER A 55 16.96 -8.23 7.38
N PRO A 56 17.32 -7.02 7.85
CA PRO A 56 16.54 -5.81 7.59
C PRO A 56 16.24 -5.56 6.11
N ALA A 57 17.18 -5.91 5.23
CA ALA A 57 17.00 -5.79 3.78
C ALA A 57 15.95 -6.76 3.21
N LYS A 58 15.92 -8.02 3.69
CA LYS A 58 14.92 -9.01 3.27
C LYS A 58 13.54 -8.66 3.82
N LYS A 59 13.51 -8.20 5.09
CA LYS A 59 12.31 -7.75 5.79
C LYS A 59 11.59 -6.63 5.04
N ARG A 60 12.34 -5.59 4.64
CA ARG A 60 11.82 -4.48 3.83
C ARG A 60 11.24 -4.96 2.49
N LYS A 61 11.95 -5.83 1.77
CA LYS A 61 11.47 -6.39 0.50
C LYS A 61 10.18 -7.19 0.67
N ALA A 62 10.06 -7.96 1.75
CA ALA A 62 8.85 -8.71 2.04
C ALA A 62 7.66 -7.77 2.32
N VAL A 63 7.85 -6.74 3.14
CA VAL A 63 6.79 -5.75 3.39
C VAL A 63 6.38 -5.00 2.12
N ASP A 64 7.33 -4.58 1.30
CA ASP A 64 7.05 -3.91 0.03
C ASP A 64 6.21 -4.82 -0.89
N ALA A 65 6.49 -6.13 -0.90
CA ALA A 65 5.71 -7.10 -1.65
C ALA A 65 4.28 -7.24 -1.08
N LEU A 66 4.15 -7.34 0.24
CA LEU A 66 2.85 -7.44 0.92
C LEU A 66 1.99 -6.19 0.70
N PHE A 67 2.58 -4.99 0.77
CA PHE A 67 1.89 -3.73 0.49
C PHE A 67 1.41 -3.64 -0.95
N LYS A 68 2.27 -3.98 -1.92
CA LYS A 68 1.86 -4.00 -3.34
C LYS A 68 0.72 -4.98 -3.59
N ALA A 69 0.78 -6.13 -2.95
CA ALA A 69 -0.23 -7.17 -3.10
C ALA A 69 -1.58 -6.76 -2.48
N SER A 70 -1.56 -6.11 -1.30
CA SER A 70 -2.78 -5.59 -0.66
C SER A 70 -3.38 -4.42 -1.44
N LYS A 71 -2.54 -3.56 -2.04
CA LYS A 71 -2.99 -2.43 -2.86
C LYS A 71 -3.64 -2.86 -4.17
N ALA A 72 -3.22 -3.97 -4.75
CA ALA A 72 -3.79 -4.51 -5.99
C ALA A 72 -5.16 -5.18 -5.81
N GLU A 73 -5.77 -5.12 -4.61
CA GLU A 73 -7.02 -5.81 -4.24
C GLU A 73 -7.01 -7.30 -4.61
N ILE A 74 -5.82 -7.89 -4.69
CA ILE A 74 -5.69 -9.33 -4.73
C ILE A 74 -6.15 -9.76 -3.35
N ALA A 75 -7.33 -10.38 -3.26
CA ALA A 75 -7.81 -11.05 -2.07
C ALA A 75 -6.86 -12.22 -1.77
N ILE A 76 -5.70 -11.90 -1.20
CA ILE A 76 -4.74 -12.88 -0.75
C ILE A 76 -5.25 -13.33 0.61
N ASP A 77 -5.80 -14.53 0.61
CA ASP A 77 -6.10 -15.29 1.82
C ASP A 77 -4.87 -15.28 2.74
N GLN A 78 -5.06 -15.09 4.05
CA GLN A 78 -3.95 -14.97 5.01
C GLN A 78 -2.98 -16.16 4.91
N SER A 79 -3.49 -17.34 4.58
CA SER A 79 -2.70 -18.56 4.32
C SER A 79 -1.71 -18.42 3.15
N LYS A 80 -2.14 -17.83 2.04
CA LYS A 80 -1.28 -17.56 0.86
C LYS A 80 -0.27 -16.46 1.13
N LEU A 81 -0.63 -15.51 2.00
CA LEU A 81 0.25 -14.46 2.50
C LEU A 81 1.39 -15.07 3.31
N THR A 82 1.09 -16.03 4.20
CA THR A 82 2.11 -16.79 4.95
C THR A 82 3.02 -17.60 4.03
N GLU A 83 2.47 -18.26 3.01
CA GLU A 83 3.29 -18.97 2.00
C GLU A 83 4.23 -18.02 1.24
N LEU A 84 3.76 -16.84 0.83
CA LEU A 84 4.58 -15.85 0.12
C LEU A 84 5.75 -15.36 0.99
N VAL A 85 5.47 -15.12 2.29
CA VAL A 85 6.49 -14.73 3.28
C VAL A 85 7.49 -15.86 3.48
N LEU A 86 7.04 -17.12 3.58
CA LEU A 86 7.91 -18.29 3.71
C LEU A 86 8.80 -18.50 2.48
N GLN A 87 8.28 -18.25 1.27
CA GLN A 87 9.05 -18.31 0.02
C GLN A 87 10.10 -17.20 -0.08
N LEU A 88 9.82 -15.99 0.41
CA LEU A 88 10.77 -14.87 0.44
C LEU A 88 11.84 -15.02 1.53
N ALA A 89 11.56 -15.84 2.55
CA ALA A 89 12.47 -16.13 3.66
C ALA A 89 13.40 -17.33 3.42
N ALA A 90 13.13 -18.16 2.41
CA ALA A 90 14.05 -19.20 1.92
C ALA A 90 15.28 -18.58 1.21
#